data_AF-A0A238KUI8-F1
#
_entry.id   AF-A0A238KUI8-F1
#
_cell.length_a   1.000
_cell.length_b   1.000
_cell.length_c   1.000
_cell.angle_alpha   90.00
_cell.angle_beta   90.00
_cell.angle_gamma   90.00
#
_symmetry.space_group_name_H-M   'P 1'
#
loop_
_entity.id
_entity.type
_entity.pdbx_description
1 polymer ?
#
loop_
_entity_poly.entity_id
_entity_poly.type
_entity_poly.pdbx_seq_one_letter_code
_entity_poly.pdbx_strand_id
1 'polypeptide(L)'
;MTRGTPVPETVTLHVPFRVVKRGGRKVMVLPGNTPEGAAQSRRIDNTLVKALARAYRWQRMLESGEFTTVGELADREGIAPSYITRVLRLTLLAPDITDAILDGSQGPEVTLGRLLKPLPFEWQKQRLRSCFTK
;
A
#
# COMPACT_ATOMS: atom_id res chain seq x y z
N MET A 1 -0.80 28.72 57.32
CA MET A 1 -1.97 28.48 56.44
C MET A 1 -1.53 28.77 55.00
N THR A 2 -1.23 27.76 54.21
CA THR A 2 -0.70 27.91 52.84
C THR A 2 -1.87 27.77 51.86
N ARG A 3 -2.25 28.85 51.16
CA ARG A 3 -3.30 28.80 50.12
C ARG A 3 -2.77 28.02 48.91
N GLY A 4 -3.43 26.92 48.54
CA GLY A 4 -3.16 26.17 47.32
C GLY A 4 -3.58 26.97 46.08
N THR A 5 -2.72 26.97 45.07
CA THR A 5 -2.96 27.63 43.77
C THR A 5 -4.18 26.98 43.09
N PRO A 6 -5.21 27.74 42.65
CA PRO A 6 -6.36 27.15 41.97
C PRO A 6 -5.93 26.59 40.62
N VAL A 7 -6.24 25.31 40.38
CA VAL A 7 -6.01 24.67 39.08
C VAL A 7 -6.97 25.34 38.07
N PRO A 8 -6.47 25.83 36.92
CA PRO A 8 -7.33 26.47 35.93
C PRO A 8 -8.35 25.48 35.37
N GLU A 9 -9.60 25.93 35.18
CA GLU A 9 -10.71 25.13 34.64
C GLU A 9 -10.50 24.69 33.18
N THR A 10 -9.52 25.26 32.47
CA THR A 10 -9.25 24.93 31.06
C THR A 10 -7.75 24.98 30.78
N VAL A 11 -7.25 23.89 30.18
CA VAL A 11 -5.87 23.76 29.71
C VAL A 11 -5.90 23.73 28.18
N THR A 12 -5.32 24.75 27.55
CA THR A 12 -5.19 24.83 26.09
C THR A 12 -3.83 24.29 25.66
N LEU A 13 -3.83 23.20 24.87
CA LEU A 13 -2.62 22.58 24.35
C LEU A 13 -2.47 22.88 22.85
N HIS A 14 -1.40 23.58 22.49
CA HIS A 14 -1.00 23.75 21.09
C HIS A 14 -0.17 22.55 20.65
N VAL A 15 -0.82 21.58 20.00
CA VAL A 15 -0.15 20.41 19.44
C VAL A 15 0.00 20.64 17.93
N PRO A 16 1.23 20.76 17.39
CA PRO A 16 1.38 20.80 15.94
C PRO A 16 0.93 19.44 15.39
N PHE A 17 0.31 19.37 14.22
CA PHE A 17 -0.02 18.08 13.60
C PHE A 17 -0.05 18.22 12.07
N ARG A 18 0.14 17.11 11.37
CA ARG A 18 0.01 17.04 9.90
C ARG A 18 -1.07 16.05 9.52
N VAL A 19 -2.02 16.49 8.68
CA VAL A 19 -3.01 15.59 8.10
C VAL A 19 -2.50 15.08 6.75
N VAL A 20 -2.42 13.76 6.60
CA VAL A 20 -2.07 13.12 5.33
C VAL A 20 -3.23 12.25 4.84
N LYS A 21 -3.43 12.18 3.52
CA LYS A 21 -4.39 11.25 2.91
C LYS A 21 -3.66 9.95 2.54
N ARG A 22 -4.05 8.82 3.15
CA ARG A 22 -3.60 7.47 2.74
C ARG A 22 -4.83 6.60 2.50
N GLY A 23 -4.97 6.08 1.28
CA GLY A 23 -6.09 5.21 0.89
C GLY A 23 -7.48 5.84 1.07
N GLY A 24 -7.60 7.16 0.86
CA GLY A 24 -8.86 7.90 1.07
C GLY A 24 -9.18 8.26 2.53
N ARG A 25 -8.41 7.77 3.51
CA ARG A 25 -8.57 8.10 4.93
C ARG A 25 -7.67 9.26 5.33
N LYS A 26 -8.21 10.21 6.11
CA LYS A 26 -7.45 11.29 6.74
C LYS A 26 -6.73 10.71 7.96
N VAL A 27 -5.40 10.75 7.96
CA VAL A 27 -4.57 10.28 9.07
C VAL A 27 -3.88 11.49 9.70
N MET A 28 -3.99 11.63 11.02
CA MET A 28 -3.34 12.68 11.79
C MET A 28 -1.97 12.20 12.29
N VAL A 29 -0.92 12.98 12.03
CA VAL A 29 0.46 12.70 12.47
C VAL A 29 0.87 13.77 13.48
N LEU A 30 1.17 13.36 14.72
CA LEU A 30 1.70 14.25 15.78
C LEU A 30 3.25 14.31 15.72
N PRO A 31 3.87 15.49 15.81
CA PRO A 31 5.28 15.69 16.12
C PRO A 31 5.50 15.49 17.62
N GLY A 32 6.53 14.73 17.99
CA GLY A 32 6.84 14.33 19.37
C GLY A 32 6.39 12.90 19.72
N ASN A 33 5.39 12.36 19.03
CA ASN A 33 5.09 10.91 19.02
C ASN A 33 5.73 10.25 17.80
N THR A 34 6.81 10.84 17.30
CA THR A 34 7.82 10.07 16.56
C THR A 34 8.74 9.54 17.63
N PRO A 35 8.53 8.34 18.16
CA PRO A 35 9.67 7.63 18.70
C PRO A 35 10.69 7.61 17.57
N GLU A 36 11.85 8.19 17.81
CA GLU A 36 13.05 7.84 17.08
C GLU A 36 13.13 6.31 17.10
N GLY A 37 12.61 5.67 16.05
CA GLY A 37 12.59 4.21 15.94
C GLY A 37 11.36 3.42 16.41
N ALA A 38 10.21 3.97 16.86
CA ALA A 38 8.98 3.18 16.66
C ALA A 38 8.54 3.40 15.23
N ALA A 39 9.16 2.58 14.39
CA ALA A 39 8.53 2.03 13.21
C ALA A 39 7.02 2.07 13.43
N GLN A 40 6.35 3.02 12.77
CA GLN A 40 4.92 2.90 12.49
C GLN A 40 4.78 1.45 12.12
N SER A 41 4.16 0.63 12.98
CA SER A 41 4.06 -0.81 12.79
C SER A 41 3.77 -0.98 11.31
N ARG A 42 4.72 -1.61 10.61
CA ARG A 42 4.75 -1.85 9.17
C ARG A 42 3.47 -2.59 8.83
N ARG A 43 2.36 -1.85 8.75
CA ARG A 43 1.04 -2.41 8.60
C ARG A 43 1.00 -2.80 7.15
N ILE A 44 1.04 -4.11 6.93
CA ILE A 44 0.82 -4.76 5.65
C ILE A 44 -0.31 -4.02 4.96
N ASP A 45 -0.03 -3.47 3.77
CA ASP A 45 -1.07 -2.80 3.01
C ASP A 45 -1.98 -3.88 2.43
N ASN A 46 -3.06 -4.17 3.16
CA ASN A 46 -4.06 -5.16 2.77
C ASN A 46 -4.61 -4.93 1.35
N THR A 47 -4.56 -3.69 0.85
CA THR A 47 -4.98 -3.38 -0.51
C THR A 47 -4.00 -3.94 -1.53
N LEU A 48 -2.69 -3.76 -1.28
CA LEU A 48 -1.63 -4.33 -2.12
C LEU A 48 -1.63 -5.84 -2.06
N VAL A 49 -1.73 -6.43 -0.87
CA VAL A 49 -1.76 -7.89 -0.69
C VAL A 49 -2.97 -8.49 -1.41
N LYS A 50 -4.15 -7.90 -1.28
CA LYS A 50 -5.35 -8.38 -2.01
C LYS A 50 -5.21 -8.23 -3.52
N ALA A 51 -4.55 -7.19 -4.00
CA ALA A 51 -4.29 -7.01 -5.43
C ALA A 51 -3.33 -8.07 -5.97
N LEU A 52 -2.25 -8.38 -5.25
CA LEU A 52 -1.33 -9.47 -5.58
C LEU A 52 -2.04 -10.82 -5.57
N ALA A 53 -2.80 -11.12 -4.52
CA ALA A 53 -3.56 -12.36 -4.41
C ALA A 53 -4.53 -12.55 -5.59
N ARG A 54 -5.23 -11.47 -6.00
CA ARG A 54 -6.08 -11.48 -7.19
C ARG A 54 -5.28 -11.72 -8.46
N ALA A 55 -4.15 -11.04 -8.64
CA ALA A 55 -3.31 -11.19 -9.82
C ALA A 55 -2.88 -12.65 -10.02
N TYR A 56 -2.34 -13.29 -8.98
CA TYR A 56 -1.92 -14.69 -9.04
C TYR A 56 -3.10 -15.67 -9.18
N ARG A 57 -4.24 -15.38 -8.54
CA ARG A 57 -5.46 -16.20 -8.72
C ARG A 57 -5.93 -16.16 -10.18
N TRP A 58 -6.05 -14.97 -10.76
CA TRP A 58 -6.49 -14.79 -12.14
C TRP A 58 -5.50 -15.37 -13.14
N GLN A 59 -4.18 -15.22 -12.90
CA GLN A 59 -3.18 -15.89 -13.71
C GLN A 59 -3.38 -17.41 -13.71
N ARG A 60 -3.57 -18.02 -12.54
CA ARG A 60 -3.82 -19.47 -12.43
C ARG A 60 -5.07 -19.93 -13.17
N MET A 61 -6.15 -19.13 -13.13
CA MET A 61 -7.42 -19.43 -13.82
C MET A 61 -7.26 -19.36 -15.35
N LEU A 62 -6.40 -18.47 -15.84
CA LEU A 62 -6.05 -18.38 -17.27
C LEU A 62 -5.11 -19.51 -17.69
N GLU A 63 -4.11 -19.83 -16.87
CA GLU A 63 -3.14 -20.90 -17.13
C GLU A 63 -3.77 -22.30 -17.05
N SER A 64 -4.77 -22.50 -16.19
CA SER A 64 -5.52 -23.76 -16.12
C SER A 64 -6.49 -23.94 -17.28
N GLY A 65 -6.74 -22.88 -18.08
CA GLY A 65 -7.77 -22.88 -19.10
C GLY A 65 -9.20 -22.85 -18.55
N GLU A 66 -9.40 -22.55 -17.25
CA GLU A 66 -10.74 -22.31 -16.69
C GLU A 66 -11.42 -21.13 -17.42
N PHE A 67 -10.62 -20.15 -17.84
CA PHE A 67 -11.01 -19.06 -18.73
C PHE A 67 -10.07 -19.00 -19.92
N THR A 68 -10.62 -18.88 -21.12
CA THR A 68 -9.81 -18.85 -22.35
C THR A 68 -9.22 -17.46 -22.60
N THR A 69 -9.92 -16.42 -22.16
CA THR A 69 -9.51 -15.02 -22.41
C THR A 69 -9.71 -14.13 -21.19
N VAL A 70 -8.97 -13.01 -21.17
CA VAL A 70 -9.16 -11.95 -20.17
C VAL A 70 -10.57 -11.34 -20.24
N GLY A 71 -11.19 -11.33 -21.42
CA GLY A 71 -12.56 -10.84 -21.60
C GLY A 71 -13.58 -11.71 -20.87
N GLU A 72 -13.48 -13.02 -21.04
CA GLU A 72 -14.36 -14.00 -20.36
C GLU A 72 -14.23 -13.91 -18.83
N LEU A 73 -12.98 -13.80 -18.35
CA LEU A 73 -12.71 -13.61 -16.92
C LEU A 73 -13.28 -12.28 -16.41
N ALA A 74 -13.19 -11.21 -17.21
CA ALA A 74 -13.71 -9.90 -16.90
C ALA A 74 -15.24 -9.89 -16.77
N ASP A 75 -15.93 -10.55 -17.70
CA ASP A 75 -17.38 -10.69 -17.68
C ASP A 75 -17.82 -11.49 -16.44
N ARG A 76 -17.07 -12.55 -16.07
CA ARG A 76 -17.39 -13.34 -14.88
C ARG A 76 -17.22 -12.56 -13.57
N GLU A 77 -16.15 -11.79 -13.45
CA GLU A 77 -15.85 -11.00 -12.25
C GLU A 77 -16.65 -9.69 -12.18
N GLY A 78 -17.30 -9.28 -13.28
CA GLY A 78 -18.01 -8.00 -13.38
C GLY A 78 -17.06 -6.81 -13.32
N ILE A 79 -15.84 -6.97 -13.83
CA ILE A 79 -14.74 -5.99 -13.77
C ILE A 79 -14.33 -5.63 -15.19
N ALA A 80 -14.00 -4.37 -15.45
CA ALA A 80 -13.51 -3.96 -16.77
C ALA A 80 -12.25 -4.76 -17.18
N PRO A 81 -12.18 -5.28 -18.43
CA PRO A 81 -11.01 -6.05 -18.90
C PRO A 81 -9.68 -5.30 -18.74
N SER A 82 -9.71 -3.97 -18.94
CA SER A 82 -8.55 -3.10 -18.77
C SER A 82 -8.00 -3.09 -17.33
N TYR A 83 -8.86 -3.22 -16.32
CA TYR A 83 -8.45 -3.31 -14.93
C TYR A 83 -7.83 -4.68 -14.62
N ILE A 84 -8.44 -5.77 -15.11
CA ILE A 84 -7.88 -7.12 -14.96
C ILE A 84 -6.47 -7.18 -15.54
N THR A 85 -6.27 -6.71 -16.78
CA THR A 85 -4.94 -6.66 -17.40
C THR A 85 -3.94 -5.85 -16.57
N ARG A 86 -4.36 -4.73 -15.96
CA ARG A 86 -3.48 -3.92 -15.10
C ARG A 86 -3.10 -4.63 -13.80
N VAL A 87 -4.01 -5.41 -13.22
CA VAL A 87 -3.74 -6.20 -12.01
C VAL A 87 -2.88 -7.42 -12.36
N LEU A 88 -3.13 -8.10 -13.48
CA LEU A 88 -2.30 -9.22 -13.94
C LEU A 88 -0.84 -8.83 -14.12
N ARG A 89 -0.53 -7.58 -14.50
CA ARG A 89 0.87 -7.09 -14.55
C ARG A 89 1.61 -7.15 -13.21
N LEU A 90 0.90 -7.22 -12.09
CA LEU A 90 1.53 -7.35 -10.78
C LEU A 90 2.26 -8.69 -10.60
N THR A 91 1.93 -9.71 -11.41
CA THR A 91 2.66 -11.00 -11.38
C THR A 91 4.03 -10.91 -12.05
N LEU A 92 4.31 -9.83 -12.77
CA LEU A 92 5.62 -9.54 -13.39
C LEU A 92 6.55 -8.72 -12.48
N LEU A 93 6.14 -8.48 -11.23
CA LEU A 93 6.97 -7.78 -10.26
C LEU A 93 8.20 -8.61 -9.90
N ALA A 94 9.30 -7.91 -9.63
CA ALA A 94 10.49 -8.52 -9.06
C ALA A 94 10.13 -9.21 -7.72
N PRO A 95 10.68 -10.39 -7.44
CA PRO A 95 10.32 -11.18 -6.26
C PRO A 95 10.56 -10.42 -4.95
N ASP A 96 11.66 -9.68 -4.85
CA ASP A 96 12.00 -8.84 -3.70
C ASP A 96 10.97 -7.73 -3.42
N ILE A 97 10.32 -7.21 -4.46
CA ILE A 97 9.23 -6.24 -4.31
C ILE A 97 7.97 -6.93 -3.77
N THR A 98 7.69 -8.14 -4.25
CA THR A 98 6.55 -8.95 -3.79
C THR A 98 6.72 -9.32 -2.32
N ASP A 99 7.89 -9.82 -1.94
CA ASP A 99 8.24 -10.18 -0.56
C ASP A 99 8.09 -8.97 0.36
N ALA A 100 8.63 -7.82 -0.04
CA ALA A 100 8.52 -6.61 0.76
C ALA A 100 7.07 -6.11 0.94
N ILE A 101 6.20 -6.31 -0.04
CA ILE A 101 4.77 -6.00 0.08
C ILE A 101 4.09 -6.94 1.09
N LEU A 102 4.43 -8.23 1.05
CA LEU A 102 3.89 -9.24 1.96
C LEU A 102 4.38 -9.03 3.39
N ASP A 103 5.65 -8.62 3.56
CA ASP A 103 6.28 -8.31 4.85
C ASP A 103 5.87 -6.94 5.40
N GLY A 104 5.14 -6.12 4.63
CA GLY A 104 4.81 -4.75 4.99
C GLY A 104 6.04 -3.81 5.03
N SER A 105 7.17 -4.24 4.49
CA SER A 105 8.45 -3.53 4.49
C SER A 105 8.65 -2.67 3.24
N GLN A 106 7.66 -2.61 2.34
CA GLN A 106 7.71 -1.80 1.13
C GLN A 106 7.87 -0.30 1.42
N GLY A 107 8.64 0.38 0.57
CA GLY A 107 8.80 1.84 0.64
C GLY A 107 7.50 2.60 0.37
N PRO A 108 7.38 3.87 0.83
CA PRO A 108 6.15 4.68 0.68
C PRO A 108 5.74 4.91 -0.79
N GLU A 109 6.70 4.77 -1.70
CA GLU A 109 6.50 4.90 -3.15
C GLU A 109 5.77 3.69 -3.76
N VAL A 110 5.80 2.53 -3.08
CA VAL A 110 5.15 1.29 -3.52
C VAL A 110 3.69 1.33 -3.12
N THR A 111 2.86 1.92 -3.99
CA THR A 111 1.40 2.02 -3.80
C THR A 111 0.67 1.35 -4.95
N LEU A 112 -0.56 0.87 -4.71
CA LEU A 112 -1.35 0.19 -5.74
C LEU A 112 -1.54 1.10 -6.98
N GLY A 113 -1.82 2.39 -6.77
CA GLY A 113 -1.97 3.35 -7.86
C GLY A 113 -0.73 3.48 -8.74
N ARG A 114 0.48 3.33 -8.17
CA ARG A 114 1.73 3.35 -8.94
C ARG A 114 1.97 2.02 -9.64
N LEU A 115 1.75 0.89 -8.96
CA LEU A 115 1.96 -0.43 -9.53
C LEU A 115 0.99 -0.76 -10.68
N LEU A 116 -0.21 -0.16 -10.68
CA LEU A 116 -1.16 -0.28 -11.79
C LEU A 116 -0.84 0.61 -13.00
N LYS A 117 0.20 1.45 -12.95
CA LYS A 117 0.75 2.14 -14.14
C LYS A 117 1.68 1.20 -14.90
N PRO A 118 2.00 1.47 -16.18
CA PRO A 118 2.97 0.66 -16.92
C PRO A 118 4.29 0.54 -16.16
N LEU A 119 4.75 -0.68 -15.91
CA LEU A 119 6.01 -1.01 -15.23
C LEU A 119 7.03 -1.49 -16.28
N PRO A 120 8.33 -1.19 -16.10
CA PRO A 120 9.35 -1.79 -16.95
C PRO A 120 9.38 -3.30 -16.71
N PHE A 121 9.59 -4.07 -17.78
CA PHE A 121 9.72 -5.53 -17.68
C PHE A 121 11.01 -5.94 -16.94
N GLU A 122 12.09 -5.19 -17.13
CA GLU A 122 13.37 -5.42 -16.45
C GLU A 122 13.29 -5.14 -14.95
N TRP A 123 13.52 -6.16 -14.12
CA TRP A 123 13.50 -6.05 -12.65
C TRP A 123 14.47 -5.01 -12.10
N GLN A 124 15.64 -4.81 -12.72
CA GLN A 124 16.58 -3.75 -12.32
C GLN A 124 15.93 -2.37 -12.41
N LYS A 125 15.20 -2.10 -13.50
CA LYS A 125 14.46 -0.84 -13.68
C LYS A 125 13.25 -0.75 -12.74
N GLN A 126 12.64 -1.88 -12.37
CA GLN A 126 11.57 -1.89 -11.37
C GLN A 126 12.08 -1.46 -9.99
N ARG A 127 13.23 -1.97 -9.54
CA ARG A 127 13.84 -1.61 -8.24
C ARG A 127 14.18 -0.13 -8.13
N LEU A 128 14.81 0.43 -9.16
CA LEU A 128 15.11 1.86 -9.24
C LEU A 128 13.86 2.73 -9.14
N ARG A 129 12.75 2.25 -9.73
CA ARG A 129 11.47 2.98 -9.74
C ARG A 129 10.66 2.78 -8.46
N SER A 130 10.93 1.75 -7.69
CA SER A 130 10.24 1.41 -6.43
C SER A 130 11.05 1.84 -5.19
N CYS A 131 12.25 2.42 -5.38
CA CYS A 131 13.21 2.73 -4.31
C CYS A 131 13.47 1.54 -3.37
N PHE A 132 13.72 0.36 -3.95
CA PHE A 132 14.42 -0.73 -3.27
C PHE A 132 15.92 -0.55 -3.50
N THR A 133 16.52 0.42 -2.82
CA THR A 133 17.97 0.56 -2.78
C THR A 133 18.40 0.22 -1.36
N LYS A 134 19.23 -0.83 -1.22
CA LYS A 134 19.89 -1.18 0.05
C LYS A 134 20.80 -0.06 0.51
#